data_AF-A0A4R9QB12-F1
#
_entry.id   AF-A0A4R9QB12-F1
#
_cell.length_a   1.000
_cell.length_b   1.000
_cell.length_c   1.000
_cell.angle_alpha   90.00
_cell.angle_beta   90.00
_cell.angle_gamma   90.00
#
_symmetry.space_group_name_H-M   'P 1'
#
loop_
_entity.id
_entity.type
_entity.pdbx_description
1 polymer ?
#
loop_
_entity_poly.entity_id
_entity_poly.type
_entity_poly.pdbx_seq_one_letter_code
_entity_poly.pdbx_strand_id
1 'polypeptide(L)'
;MSSVATAQGLTHEIANLRAPGAGWKDQISAVYAGLTDKKFPSRLEKLTWYRVKSWFYGEARTANYHEVLALQDLRAIEEAKLARLKLAATANILAKHLAAAGAPLDSNQMRALGRLAGPLDLSGSGDGR
;
A
#
# COMPACT_ATOMS: atom_id res chain seq x y z
N MET A 1 -24.01 5.55 8.95
CA MET A 1 -22.63 5.80 9.44
C MET A 1 -22.30 7.26 9.20
N SER A 2 -21.65 7.94 10.16
CA SER A 2 -21.22 9.33 9.97
C SER A 2 -19.97 9.40 9.10
N SER A 3 -19.79 10.48 8.34
CA SER A 3 -18.58 10.69 7.51
C SER A 3 -17.30 10.67 8.34
N VAL A 4 -17.39 11.07 9.62
CA VAL A 4 -16.29 11.04 10.59
C VAL A 4 -15.88 9.60 10.92
N ALA A 5 -16.84 8.71 11.21
CA ALA A 5 -16.54 7.31 11.51
C ALA A 5 -15.89 6.60 10.30
N THR A 6 -16.36 6.92 9.09
CA THR A 6 -15.74 6.44 7.84
C THR A 6 -14.32 6.96 7.69
N ALA A 7 -14.08 8.26 7.91
CA ALA A 7 -12.74 8.85 7.81
C ALA A 7 -11.77 8.24 8.85
N GLN A 8 -12.24 8.00 10.08
CA GLN A 8 -11.45 7.33 11.12
C GLN A 8 -11.07 5.91 10.72
N GLY A 9 -12.05 5.11 10.29
CA GLY A 9 -11.82 3.73 9.84
C GLY A 9 -10.80 3.66 8.70
N LEU A 10 -11.01 4.46 7.65
CA LEU A 10 -10.07 4.54 6.53
C LEU A 10 -8.67 4.99 6.95
N THR A 11 -8.58 5.97 7.86
CA THR A 11 -7.28 6.46 8.34
C THR A 11 -6.50 5.34 9.04
N HIS A 12 -7.14 4.53 9.89
CA HIS A 12 -6.50 3.40 10.54
C HIS A 12 -6.11 2.29 9.56
N GLU A 13 -6.97 1.97 8.60
CA GLU A 13 -6.68 0.98 7.57
C GLU A 13 -5.44 1.38 6.75
N ILE A 14 -5.38 2.64 6.29
CA ILE A 14 -4.23 3.16 5.53
C ILE A 14 -2.98 3.20 6.40
N ALA A 15 -3.08 3.62 7.67
CA ALA A 15 -1.97 3.62 8.60
C ALA A 15 -1.37 2.21 8.75
N ASN A 16 -2.21 1.19 8.91
CA ASN A 16 -1.79 -0.20 9.03
C ASN A 16 -1.18 -0.75 7.73
N LEU A 17 -1.62 -0.27 6.56
CA LEU A 17 -1.05 -0.65 5.28
C LEU A 17 0.34 -0.01 5.04
N ARG A 18 0.49 1.28 5.35
CA ARG A 18 1.73 2.03 5.06
C ARG A 18 2.81 1.90 6.14
N ALA A 19 2.40 1.78 7.40
CA ALA A 19 3.31 1.76 8.55
C ALA A 19 2.87 0.67 9.55
N PRO A 20 2.90 -0.61 9.15
CA PRO A 20 2.49 -1.71 10.01
C PRO A 20 3.37 -1.78 11.27
N GLY A 21 2.73 -1.85 12.44
CA GLY A 21 3.42 -1.95 13.73
C GLY A 21 4.16 -0.69 14.20
N ALA A 22 4.12 0.40 13.43
CA ALA A 22 4.75 1.66 13.81
C ALA A 22 3.95 2.38 14.92
N GLY A 23 4.62 3.29 15.63
CA GLY A 23 3.97 4.14 16.62
C GLY A 23 2.93 5.07 16.00
N TRP A 24 1.95 5.51 16.79
CA TRP A 24 0.83 6.34 16.32
C TRP A 24 1.28 7.61 15.57
N LYS A 25 2.39 8.24 15.97
CA LYS A 25 2.94 9.44 15.28
C LYS A 25 3.40 9.12 13.86
N ASP A 26 4.08 7.99 13.69
CA ASP A 26 4.62 7.56 12.40
C ASP A 26 3.49 7.11 11.49
N GLN A 27 2.48 6.43 12.04
CA GLN A 27 1.25 6.08 11.34
C GLN A 27 0.53 7.31 10.78
N ILE A 28 0.29 8.33 11.60
CA ILE A 28 -0.33 9.58 11.14
C ILE A 28 0.53 10.28 10.09
N SER A 29 1.85 10.33 10.31
CA SER A 29 2.79 10.94 9.36
C SER A 29 2.80 10.21 8.02
N ALA A 30 2.68 8.88 8.02
CA ALA A 30 2.60 8.06 6.82
C ALA A 30 1.30 8.33 6.04
N VAL A 31 0.15 8.44 6.72
CA VAL A 31 -1.12 8.80 6.06
C VAL A 31 -1.04 10.23 5.50
N TYR A 32 -0.55 11.18 6.30
CA TYR A 32 -0.37 12.58 5.88
C TYR A 32 0.52 12.69 4.64
N ALA A 33 1.66 12.01 4.63
CA ALA A 33 2.57 12.00 3.48
C ALA A 33 1.92 11.42 2.23
N GLY A 34 1.06 10.40 2.37
CA GLY A 34 0.34 9.82 1.23
C GLY A 34 -0.70 10.79 0.64
N LEU A 35 -1.47 11.45 1.50
CA LEU A 35 -2.52 12.39 1.08
C LEU A 35 -1.99 13.73 0.55
N THR A 36 -0.74 14.08 0.88
CA THR A 36 -0.08 15.31 0.43
C THR A 36 0.96 15.08 -0.66
N ASP A 37 1.16 13.83 -1.10
CA ASP A 37 2.09 13.50 -2.17
C ASP A 37 1.69 14.21 -3.47
N LYS A 38 2.66 14.88 -4.11
CA LYS A 38 2.44 15.58 -5.38
C LYS A 38 2.02 14.64 -6.51
N LYS A 39 2.39 13.36 -6.42
CA LYS A 39 2.04 12.31 -7.38
C LYS A 39 0.66 11.71 -7.14
N PHE A 40 0.04 12.01 -5.99
CA PHE A 40 -1.30 11.51 -5.67
C PHE A 40 -2.35 12.38 -6.37
N PRO A 41 -3.21 11.81 -7.26
CA PRO A 41 -4.17 12.61 -8.03
C PRO A 41 -5.19 13.34 -7.15
N SER A 42 -5.65 12.68 -6.09
CA SER A 42 -6.65 13.22 -5.15
C SER A 42 -5.98 13.93 -3.96
N ARG A 43 -4.79 14.50 -4.15
CA ARG A 43 -4.04 15.17 -3.08
C ARG A 43 -4.83 16.31 -2.44
N LEU A 44 -4.63 16.47 -1.14
CA LEU A 44 -5.26 17.52 -0.35
C LEU A 44 -4.22 18.61 -0.03
N GLU A 45 -4.16 19.66 -0.87
CA GLU A 45 -3.09 20.68 -0.82
C GLU A 45 -3.04 21.48 0.49
N LYS A 46 -4.17 21.63 1.17
CA LYS A 46 -4.28 22.37 2.44
C LYS A 46 -4.46 21.44 3.65
N LEU A 47 -4.20 20.15 3.49
CA LEU A 47 -4.26 19.20 4.59
C LEU A 47 -3.14 19.51 5.58
N THR A 48 -3.47 19.44 6.88
CA THR A 48 -2.48 19.55 7.95
C THR A 48 -2.32 18.21 8.65
N TRP A 49 -1.14 17.98 9.23
CA TRP A 49 -0.90 16.78 10.02
C TRP A 49 -1.89 16.64 11.19
N TYR A 50 -2.23 17.75 11.85
CA TYR A 50 -3.24 17.78 12.92
C TYR A 50 -4.64 17.40 12.45
N ARG A 51 -5.00 17.72 11.20
CA ARG A 51 -6.28 17.28 10.61
C ARG A 51 -6.33 15.76 10.49
N VAL A 52 -5.25 15.14 10.00
CA VAL A 52 -5.13 13.67 9.95
C VAL A 52 -5.16 13.05 11.34
N LYS A 53 -4.46 13.66 12.31
CA LYS A 53 -4.54 13.26 13.73
C LYS A 53 -5.98 13.27 14.24
N SER A 54 -6.76 14.30 13.92
CA SER A 54 -8.15 14.39 14.36
C SER A 54 -9.03 13.29 13.78
N TRP A 55 -8.76 12.81 12.56
CA TRP A 55 -9.45 11.64 12.00
C TRP A 55 -9.02 10.36 12.71
N PHE A 56 -7.71 10.19 12.95
CA PHE A 56 -7.16 9.01 13.62
C PHE A 56 -7.77 8.80 15.01
N TYR A 57 -7.93 9.87 15.80
CA TYR A 57 -8.56 9.77 17.13
C TYR A 57 -10.09 9.90 17.13
N GLY A 58 -10.72 10.13 15.97
CA GLY A 58 -12.17 10.36 15.88
C GLY A 58 -12.62 11.70 16.50
N GLU A 59 -11.70 12.64 16.71
CA GLU A 59 -11.94 13.96 17.30
C GLU A 59 -12.47 14.99 16.28
N ALA A 60 -12.47 14.64 15.00
CA ALA A 60 -12.95 15.52 13.94
C ALA A 60 -14.46 15.76 14.05
N ARG A 61 -14.89 17.03 14.18
CA ARG A 61 -16.31 17.41 14.18
C ARG A 61 -17.04 17.04 12.88
N THR A 62 -16.34 17.17 11.75
CA THR A 62 -16.83 16.85 10.42
C THR A 62 -15.70 16.31 9.57
N ALA A 63 -16.02 15.47 8.59
CA ALA A 63 -15.16 15.09 7.48
C ALA A 63 -15.88 15.44 6.17
N ASN A 64 -15.22 16.21 5.31
CA ASN A 64 -15.75 16.67 4.04
C ASN A 64 -15.69 15.55 3.00
N TYR A 65 -16.57 15.61 1.99
CA TYR A 65 -16.64 14.61 0.92
C TYR A 65 -15.28 14.35 0.25
N HIS A 66 -14.55 15.39 -0.11
CA HIS A 66 -13.23 15.27 -0.73
C HIS A 66 -12.18 14.61 0.17
N GLU A 67 -12.27 14.82 1.49
CA GLU A 67 -11.35 14.18 2.45
C GLU A 67 -11.61 12.67 2.49
N VAL A 68 -12.89 12.26 2.52
CA VAL A 68 -13.29 10.85 2.50
C VAL A 68 -12.91 10.20 1.17
N LEU A 69 -13.15 10.87 0.04
CA LEU A 69 -12.81 10.35 -1.28
C LEU A 69 -11.29 10.17 -1.44
N ALA A 70 -10.49 11.14 -1.00
CA ALA A 70 -9.03 11.02 -1.02
C ALA A 70 -8.53 9.86 -0.14
N LEU A 71 -9.15 9.62 1.01
CA LEU A 71 -8.84 8.47 1.86
C LEU A 71 -9.19 7.15 1.16
N GLN A 72 -10.34 7.06 0.49
CA GLN A 72 -10.74 5.87 -0.28
C GLN A 72 -9.77 5.58 -1.43
N ASP A 73 -9.42 6.61 -2.21
CA ASP A 73 -8.46 6.48 -3.31
C ASP A 73 -7.08 6.05 -2.81
N LEU A 74 -6.60 6.66 -1.73
CA LEU A 74 -5.30 6.30 -1.14
C LEU A 74 -5.32 4.86 -0.63
N ARG A 75 -6.40 4.43 0.02
CA ARG A 75 -6.58 3.04 0.46
C ARG A 75 -6.49 2.08 -0.73
N ALA A 76 -7.23 2.33 -1.81
CA ALA A 76 -7.23 1.48 -2.99
C ALA A 76 -5.84 1.33 -3.61
N ILE A 77 -5.06 2.43 -3.65
CA ILE A 77 -3.67 2.41 -4.13
C ILE A 77 -2.78 1.55 -3.23
N GLU A 78 -2.87 1.71 -1.90
CA GLU A 78 -2.03 0.96 -0.97
C GLU A 78 -2.42 -0.53 -0.92
N GLU A 79 -3.71 -0.87 -1.03
CA GLU A 79 -4.17 -2.25 -1.18
C GLU A 79 -3.64 -2.89 -2.47
N ALA A 80 -3.68 -2.17 -3.59
CA ALA A 80 -3.12 -2.65 -4.85
C ALA A 80 -1.61 -2.89 -4.76
N LYS A 81 -0.86 -2.03 -4.07
CA LYS A 81 0.57 -2.25 -3.81
C LYS A 81 0.80 -3.49 -2.95
N LEU A 82 0.05 -3.65 -1.86
CA LEU A 82 0.18 -4.82 -0.99
C LEU A 82 -0.17 -6.11 -1.74
N ALA A 83 -1.22 -6.11 -2.57
CA ALA A 83 -1.61 -7.25 -3.39
C ALA A 83 -0.51 -7.63 -4.37
N ARG A 84 0.12 -6.64 -5.02
CA ARG A 84 1.29 -6.86 -5.90
C ARG A 84 2.47 -7.47 -5.15
N LEU A 85 2.79 -6.98 -3.96
CA LEU A 85 3.86 -7.53 -3.12
C LEU A 85 3.57 -8.98 -2.69
N LYS A 86 2.32 -9.29 -2.34
CA LYS A 86 1.90 -10.66 -2.01
C LYS A 86 2.03 -11.58 -3.22
N LEU A 87 1.59 -11.14 -4.40
CA LEU A 87 1.73 -11.90 -5.65
C LEU A 87 3.20 -12.17 -6.00
N ALA A 88 4.04 -11.15 -5.85
CA ALA A 88 5.49 -11.28 -6.02
C ALA A 88 6.09 -12.33 -5.07
N ALA A 89 5.74 -12.27 -3.79
CA ALA A 89 6.22 -13.22 -2.79
C ALA A 89 5.76 -14.66 -3.09
N THR A 90 4.48 -14.85 -3.44
CA THR A 90 3.94 -16.18 -3.76
C THR A 90 4.54 -16.74 -5.04
N ALA A 91 4.76 -15.92 -6.07
CA ALA A 91 5.44 -16.33 -7.30
C ALA A 91 6.87 -16.81 -7.03
N ASN A 92 7.61 -16.10 -6.16
CA ASN A 92 8.97 -16.50 -5.76
C ASN A 92 8.98 -17.83 -5.00
N ILE A 93 8.02 -18.04 -4.08
CA ILE A 93 7.89 -19.30 -3.34
C ILE A 93 7.60 -20.45 -4.32
N LEU A 94 6.65 -20.26 -5.23
CA LEU A 94 6.29 -21.26 -6.24
C LEU A 94 7.47 -21.60 -7.15
N ALA A 95 8.22 -20.60 -7.61
CA ALA A 95 9.42 -20.80 -8.43
C ALA A 95 10.47 -21.66 -7.71
N LYS A 96 10.69 -21.42 -6.41
CA LYS A 96 11.61 -22.23 -5.59
C LYS A 96 11.14 -23.69 -5.47
N HIS A 97 9.85 -23.91 -5.23
CA HIS A 97 9.31 -25.28 -5.14
C HIS A 97 9.39 -26.03 -6.47
N LEU A 98 9.12 -25.36 -7.59
CA LEU A 98 9.21 -25.96 -8.93
C LEU A 98 10.65 -26.32 -9.32
N ALA A 99 11.61 -25.45 -8.99
CA ALA A 99 13.03 -25.74 -9.15
C ALA A 99 13.46 -26.97 -8.32
N ALA A 100 13.01 -27.05 -7.05
CA ALA A 100 13.28 -28.20 -6.19
C ALA A 100 12.64 -29.52 -6.70
N ALA A 101 11.53 -29.42 -7.44
CA ALA A 101 10.86 -30.56 -8.08
C ALA A 101 11.47 -30.96 -9.44
N GLY A 102 12.55 -30.32 -9.89
CA GLY A 102 13.21 -30.61 -11.16
C GLY A 102 12.49 -30.06 -12.40
N ALA A 103 11.48 -29.20 -12.22
CA ALA A 103 10.71 -28.58 -13.29
C ALA A 103 10.77 -27.04 -13.16
N PRO A 104 11.93 -26.40 -13.33
CA PRO A 104 12.08 -24.96 -13.18
C PRO A 104 11.18 -24.21 -14.17
N LEU A 105 10.66 -23.05 -13.75
CA LEU A 105 9.89 -22.17 -14.62
C LEU A 105 10.76 -21.67 -15.77
N ASP A 106 10.21 -21.71 -17.00
CA ASP A 106 10.87 -21.13 -18.16
C ASP A 106 10.93 -19.59 -18.05
N SER A 107 11.93 -19.01 -18.71
CA SER A 107 12.15 -17.58 -18.87
C SER A 107 10.90 -16.80 -19.29
N ASN A 108 10.06 -17.36 -20.16
CA ASN A 108 8.81 -16.73 -20.58
C ASN A 108 7.74 -16.69 -19.48
N GLN A 109 7.67 -17.74 -18.65
CA GLN A 109 6.75 -17.82 -17.51
C GLN A 109 7.17 -16.85 -16.40
N MET A 110 8.47 -16.75 -16.13
CA MET A 110 9.03 -15.75 -15.20
C MET A 110 8.76 -14.31 -15.69
N ARG A 111 8.89 -14.07 -16.99
CA ARG A 111 8.61 -12.75 -17.58
C ARG A 111 7.11 -12.40 -17.52
N ALA A 112 6.22 -13.37 -17.71
CA ALA A 112 4.78 -13.18 -17.57
C ALA A 112 4.38 -12.86 -16.11
N LEU A 113 4.96 -13.56 -15.15
CA LEU A 113 4.78 -13.27 -13.71
C LEU A 113 5.31 -11.89 -13.34
N GLY A 114 6.48 -11.50 -13.87
CA GLY A 114 7.02 -10.15 -13.71
C GLY A 114 6.08 -9.06 -14.27
N ARG A 115 5.46 -9.27 -15.43
CA ARG A 115 4.50 -8.30 -15.97
C ARG A 115 3.24 -8.14 -15.11
N LEU A 116 2.77 -9.22 -14.48
CA LEU A 116 1.59 -9.20 -13.61
C LEU A 116 1.85 -8.53 -12.26
N ALA A 117 3.04 -8.71 -11.69
CA ALA A 117 3.39 -8.17 -10.38
C ALA A 117 4.06 -6.77 -10.42
N GLY A 118 4.35 -6.23 -11.61
CA GLY A 118 5.09 -4.97 -11.80
C GLY A 118 6.61 -5.22 -11.81
N PRO A 119 7.47 -4.18 -11.85
CA PRO A 119 8.93 -4.37 -11.83
C PRO A 119 9.34 -4.95 -10.48
N LEU A 120 9.20 -6.26 -10.34
CA LEU A 120 9.99 -7.05 -9.44
C LEU A 120 11.43 -6.88 -9.91
N ASP A 121 12.30 -6.51 -8.98
CA ASP A 121 13.72 -6.73 -9.15
C ASP A 121 13.94 -8.25 -9.14
N LEU A 122 13.65 -8.88 -10.29
CA LEU A 122 13.84 -10.31 -10.56
C LEU A 122 15.30 -10.61 -10.89
N SER A 123 16.25 -9.75 -10.50
CA SER A 123 17.66 -10.13 -10.44
C SER A 123 17.85 -11.11 -9.29
N GLY A 124 17.24 -12.29 -9.42
CA GLY A 124 17.63 -13.46 -8.66
C GLY A 124 19.09 -13.74 -8.98
N SER A 125 19.89 -13.77 -7.91
CA SER A 125 21.24 -14.30 -7.81
C SER A 125 21.65 -15.19 -8.99
N GLY A 126 22.41 -14.60 -9.91
CA GLY A 126 23.35 -15.36 -10.72
C GLY A 126 24.51 -15.74 -9.84
N ASP A 127 24.38 -16.86 -9.12
CA ASP A 127 25.54 -17.56 -8.56
C ASP A 127 26.29 -18.18 -9.74
N GLY A 128 27.17 -17.36 -10.33
CA GLY A 128 28.16 -17.77 -11.29
C GLY A 128 29.51 -17.75 -10.61
N ARG A 129 29.81 -18.77 -9.82
CA ARG A 129 31.17 -19.26 -9.57
C ARG A 129 31.17 -20.66 -8.96
#